data_AF-A0A7K3IUY4-F1
#
_entry.id   AF-A0A7K3IUY4-F1
#
_cell.length_a   1.000
_cell.length_b   1.000
_cell.length_c   1.000
_cell.angle_alpha   90.00
_cell.angle_beta   90.00
_cell.angle_gamma   90.00
#
_symmetry.space_group_name_H-M   'P 1'
#
loop_
_entity.id
_entity.type
_entity.pdbx_description
1 polymer ?
#
loop_
_entity_poly.entity_id
_entity_poly.type
_entity_poly.pdbx_seq_one_letter_code
_entity_poly.pdbx_strand_id
1 'polypeptide(L)' 'MENKSGRLAEVLEVLGNEDLRITALSVADTNEFGILRLIVSDTDKARAALREHKFT' A
#
# COMPACT_ATOMS: atom_id res chain seq x y z
N MET A 1 -3.54 -10.55 11.85
CA MET A 1 -2.81 -9.39 12.44
C MET A 1 -3.85 -8.33 12.68
N GLU A 2 -3.90 -7.82 13.92
CA GLU A 2 -4.93 -6.90 14.41
C GLU A 2 -5.16 -5.73 13.44
N ASN A 3 -6.40 -5.25 13.44
CA ASN A 3 -6.91 -4.08 12.74
C ASN A 3 -6.03 -2.84 12.99
N LYS A 4 -4.86 -2.78 12.34
CA LYS A 4 -3.87 -1.72 12.44
C LYS A 4 -4.28 -0.62 11.47
N SER A 5 -5.10 0.29 11.97
CA SER A 5 -5.42 1.57 11.34
C SER A 5 -4.18 2.37 10.85
N GLY A 6 -2.96 1.98 11.23
CA GLY A 6 -1.70 2.54 10.72
C GLY A 6 -1.12 1.87 9.47
N ARG A 7 -1.42 0.60 9.15
CA ARG A 7 -0.71 -0.10 8.04
C ARG A 7 -1.04 0.50 6.68
N LEU A 8 -2.30 0.89 6.47
CA LEU A 8 -2.70 1.60 5.26
C LEU A 8 -2.02 2.98 5.19
N ALA A 9 -1.97 3.70 6.31
CA ALA A 9 -1.30 5.00 6.37
C ALA A 9 0.19 4.89 6.01
N GLU A 10 0.91 3.91 6.57
CA GLU A 10 2.31 3.63 6.22
C GLU A 10 2.50 3.36 4.72
N VAL A 11 1.61 2.56 4.11
CA VAL A 11 1.67 2.30 2.65
C VAL A 11 1.46 3.59 1.86
N LEU A 12 0.45 4.38 2.21
CA LEU A 12 0.13 5.62 1.51
C LEU A 12 1.25 6.67 1.67
N GLU A 13 1.90 6.71 2.84
CA GLU A 13 3.04 7.58 3.10
C GLU A 13 4.26 7.20 2.25
N VAL A 14 4.60 5.91 2.17
CA VAL A 14 5.67 5.42 1.29
C VAL A 14 5.41 5.78 -0.17
N LEU A 15 4.19 5.57 -0.66
CA LEU A 15 3.84 5.92 -2.03
C LEU A 15 3.87 7.44 -2.27
N GLY A 16 3.41 8.23 -1.30
CA GLY A 16 3.44 9.70 -1.36
C GLY A 16 4.86 10.27 -1.38
N ASN A 17 5.77 9.73 -0.58
CA ASN A 17 7.18 10.14 -0.56
C ASN A 17 7.90 9.86 -1.89
N GLU A 18 7.41 8.89 -2.65
CA GLU A 18 7.90 8.54 -3.98
C GLU A 18 7.22 9.31 -5.12
N ASP A 19 6.38 10.31 -4.81
CA ASP A 19 5.61 11.09 -5.79
C ASP A 19 4.75 10.22 -6.72
N LEU A 20 4.18 9.13 -6.17
CA LEU A 20 3.31 8.21 -6.89
C LEU A 20 1.85 8.65 -6.75
N ARG A 21 1.22 8.97 -7.88
CA ARG A 21 -0.21 9.30 -7.91
C ARG A 21 -1.06 8.03 -7.85
N ILE A 22 -1.93 7.96 -6.84
CA ILE A 22 -2.94 6.90 -6.71
C ILE A 22 -4.22 7.34 -7.43
N THR A 23 -4.70 6.55 -8.38
CA THR A 23 -5.95 6.79 -9.11
C THR A 23 -7.14 6.09 -8.46
N ALA A 24 -6.91 4.91 -7.88
CA ALA A 24 -7.93 4.16 -7.16
C ALA A 24 -7.28 3.20 -6.15
N LEU A 25 -8.02 2.86 -5.10
CA LEU A 25 -7.63 1.84 -4.12
C LEU A 25 -8.85 1.03 -3.67
N SER A 26 -8.62 -0.23 -3.29
CA SER A 26 -9.63 -1.07 -2.63
C SER A 26 -9.00 -1.89 -1.52
N VAL A 27 -9.67 -1.97 -0.38
CA VAL A 27 -9.27 -2.81 0.75
C VAL A 27 -10.28 -3.94 0.89
N ALA A 28 -9.81 -5.18 0.85
CA ALA A 28 -10.58 -6.34 1.29
C ALA A 28 -9.99 -6.81 2.61
N ASP A 29 -10.76 -6.66 3.70
CA ASP A 29 -10.32 -7.00 5.04
C ASP A 29 -11.03 -8.27 5.53
N THR A 30 -10.27 -9.19 6.08
CA THR A 30 -10.77 -10.42 6.72
C THR A 30 -10.04 -10.59 8.06
N ASN A 31 -10.58 -11.42 8.95
CA ASN A 31 -9.96 -11.63 10.27
C ASN A 31 -8.51 -12.16 10.20
N GLU A 32 -8.12 -12.77 9.08
CA GLU A 32 -6.80 -13.38 8.91
C GLU A 32 -5.84 -12.48 8.13
N PHE A 33 -6.31 -11.82 7.06
CA PHE A 33 -5.50 -11.00 6.18
C PHE A 33 -6.29 -9.86 5.54
N GLY A 34 -5.62 -8.73 5.34
CA GLY A 34 -6.10 -7.60 4.54
C GLY A 34 -5.38 -7.56 3.20
N ILE A 35 -6.13 -7.41 2.10
CA ILE A 35 -5.62 -7.22 0.75
C ILE A 35 -5.86 -5.77 0.35
N LEU A 36 -4.79 -5.03 0.09
CA LEU A 36 -4.84 -3.70 -0.52
C LEU A 36 -4.52 -3.81 -2.01
N ARG A 37 -5.45 -3.36 -2.86
CA ARG A 37 -5.21 -3.18 -4.31
C ARG A 37 -5.13 -1.71 -4.61
N LEU A 38 -4.18 -1.35 -5.47
CA LEU A 38 -3.85 0.03 -5.82
C LEU A 38 -3.75 0.16 -7.34
N ILE A 39 -4.28 1.25 -7.88
CA ILE A 39 -3.98 1.72 -9.23
C ILE A 39 -3.12 2.97 -9.08
N VAL A 40 -1.87 2.89 -9.54
CA VAL A 40 -0.85 3.94 -9.39
C VAL A 40 -0.32 4.36 -10.76
N SER A 41 0.31 5.53 -10.82
CA SER A 41 0.94 6.05 -12.04
C SER A 41 2.12 5.21 -12.53
N ASP A 42 2.86 4.56 -11.62
CA ASP A 42 3.98 3.67 -11.94
C ASP A 42 3.99 2.45 -10.99
N THR A 43 3.69 1.27 -11.53
CA THR A 43 3.57 0.04 -10.73
C THR A 43 4.92 -0.54 -10.34
N ASP A 44 5.96 -0.34 -11.15
CA ASP A 44 7.28 -0.92 -10.88
C ASP A 44 7.99 -0.13 -9.79
N LYS A 45 7.92 1.21 -9.85
CA LYS A 45 8.41 2.08 -8.78
C LYS A 45 7.66 1.82 -7.47
N ALA A 46 6.34 1.70 -7.51
CA ALA A 46 5.54 1.37 -6.33
C ALA A 46 5.96 0.03 -5.71
N ARG A 47 6.16 -1.01 -6.52
CA ARG A 47 6.61 -2.32 -6.02
C ARG A 47 8.00 -2.27 -5.41
N ALA A 48 8.92 -1.51 -6.00
CA ALA A 48 10.27 -1.35 -5.46
C ALA A 48 10.23 -0.66 -4.09
N ALA A 49 9.55 0.48 -3.97
CA ALA A 49 9.42 1.24 -2.74
C ALA A 49 8.75 0.43 -1.61
N LEU A 50 7.70 -0.31 -1.93
CA LEU A 50 7.00 -1.16 -0.96
C LEU A 50 7.87 -2.34 -0.49
N ARG A 51 8.67 -2.95 -1.37
CA ARG A 51 9.61 -4.03 -0.98
C ARG A 51 10.72 -3.52 -0.06
N GLU A 52 11.24 -2.33 -0.31
CA GLU A 52 12.27 -1.70 0.54
C GLU A 52 11.75 -1.50 1.97
N HIS A 53 10.48 -1.15 2.11
CA HIS A 53 9.79 -0.99 3.39
C HIS A 53 9.21 -2.30 3.97
N LYS A 54 9.60 -3.47 3.41
CA LYS A 54 9.19 -4.80 3.88
C LYS A 54 7.67 -5.04 3.86
N PHE A 55 6.97 -4.43 2.90
CA PHE A 55 5.62 -4.87 2.54
C PHE A 55 5.70 -6.10 1.62
N THR A 56 4.73 -7.00 1.77
CA THR A 56 4.68 -8.30 1.09
C THR A 56 3.66 -8.31 -0.02
#